data_AF-A0A067LAD7-F1
#
_entry.id   AF-A0A067LAD7-F1
#
_cell.length_a   1.000
_cell.length_b   1.000
_cell.length_c   1.000
_cell.angle_alpha   90.00
_cell.angle_beta   90.00
_cell.angle_gamma   90.00
#
_symmetry.space_group_name_H-M   'P 1'
#
loop_
_entity.id
_entity.type
_entity.pdbx_description
1 polymer ?
#
loop_
_entity_poly.entity_id
_entity_poly.type
_entity_poly.pdbx_seq_one_letter_code
_entity_poly.pdbx_strand_id
1 'polypeptide(L)'
;MQSRKNLLRAHVVALVLDAEEIAKARRSMTHSEVVIARRAVEEGRGLVVIVNKMDLLKGKQNSKLFEKVMEAVPSEIQTVIPQVSGIPVVFISALEGRGRINVMHQVIDTYEKWCSRLPTSRLNRWLRKVMSRHSWKDQAAQPKIKYFTQVKARPPTFVAFTSGKTQLSDTDLRFLTKSLKEDFDLGGIPIRIMQRSVARKIASSGSKSSQSPGRTTERILSDKRTVDA
;
A
#
# COMPACT_ATOMS: atom_id res chain seq x y z
N MET A 1 -23.98 6.71 -13.50
CA MET A 1 -23.76 7.58 -12.31
C MET A 1 -23.75 6.80 -10.99
N GLN A 2 -24.63 5.81 -10.78
CA GLN A 2 -24.75 5.06 -9.52
C GLN A 2 -23.46 4.30 -9.10
N SER A 3 -22.77 3.65 -10.04
CA SER A 3 -21.55 2.87 -9.74
C SER A 3 -20.42 3.71 -9.14
N ARG A 4 -20.32 5.00 -9.49
CA ARG A 4 -19.29 5.91 -8.97
C ARG A 4 -19.49 6.20 -7.48
N LYS A 5 -20.73 6.49 -7.07
CA LYS A 5 -21.05 6.78 -5.66
C LYS A 5 -20.85 5.55 -4.78
N ASN A 6 -21.15 4.36 -5.32
CA ASN A 6 -20.99 3.10 -4.60
C ASN A 6 -19.52 2.72 -4.41
N LEU A 7 -18.67 2.96 -5.41
CA LEU A 7 -17.23 2.70 -5.32
C LEU A 7 -16.58 3.52 -4.20
N LEU A 8 -17.03 4.76 -3.99
CA LEU A 8 -16.55 5.63 -2.90
C LEU A 8 -16.96 5.15 -1.50
N ARG A 9 -18.02 4.37 -1.37
CA ARG A 9 -18.52 3.83 -0.09
C ARG A 9 -17.96 2.44 0.23
N ALA A 10 -17.52 1.70 -0.77
CA ALA A 10 -16.97 0.35 -0.58
C ALA A 10 -15.56 0.38 0.03
N HIS A 11 -15.23 -0.65 0.82
CA HIS A 11 -13.86 -0.89 1.29
C HIS A 11 -13.08 -1.79 0.33
N VAL A 12 -13.74 -2.86 -0.12
CA VAL A 12 -13.23 -3.82 -1.09
C VAL A 12 -14.19 -3.85 -2.28
N VAL A 13 -13.63 -3.90 -3.49
CA VAL A 13 -14.35 -4.00 -4.75
C VAL A 13 -14.08 -5.38 -5.34
N ALA A 14 -15.15 -6.14 -5.56
CA ALA A 14 -15.09 -7.40 -6.27
C ALA A 14 -15.40 -7.14 -7.76
N LEU A 15 -14.41 -7.33 -8.63
CA LEU A 15 -14.59 -7.23 -10.08
C LEU A 15 -14.90 -8.62 -10.63
N VAL A 16 -16.10 -8.79 -11.18
CA VAL A 16 -16.53 -10.06 -11.77
C VAL A 16 -16.26 -10.02 -13.27
N LEU A 17 -15.51 -11.02 -13.76
CA LEU A 17 -15.19 -11.27 -15.16
C LEU A 17 -15.89 -12.55 -15.63
N ASP A 18 -16.18 -12.63 -16.92
CA ASP A 18 -16.81 -13.80 -17.54
C ASP A 18 -15.76 -14.71 -18.18
N ALA A 19 -15.63 -15.95 -17.68
CA ALA A 19 -14.66 -16.92 -18.21
C ALA A 19 -14.91 -17.29 -19.68
N GLU A 20 -16.16 -17.35 -20.12
CA GLU A 20 -16.50 -17.69 -21.49
C GLU A 20 -16.07 -16.59 -22.46
N GLU A 21 -16.30 -15.33 -22.07
CA GLU A 21 -15.87 -14.18 -22.85
C GLU A 21 -14.34 -14.11 -22.92
N ILE A 22 -13.65 -14.33 -21.80
CA ILE A 22 -12.18 -14.40 -21.75
C ILE A 22 -11.64 -15.50 -22.67
N ALA A 23 -12.26 -16.68 -22.68
CA ALA A 23 -11.81 -17.80 -23.50
C ALA A 23 -11.96 -17.53 -25.01
N LYS A 24 -13.00 -16.79 -25.41
CA LYS A 24 -13.23 -16.38 -26.82
C LYS A 24 -12.38 -15.18 -27.22
N ALA A 25 -12.10 -14.28 -26.27
CA ALA A 25 -11.32 -13.08 -26.50
C ALA A 25 -9.80 -13.35 -26.48
N ARG A 26 -9.04 -12.38 -27.01
CA ARG A 26 -7.57 -12.36 -26.87
C ARG A 26 -7.09 -11.66 -25.58
N ARG A 27 -8.02 -11.21 -24.74
CA ARG A 27 -7.74 -10.39 -23.55
C ARG A 27 -8.65 -10.83 -22.41
N SER A 28 -8.13 -10.77 -21.19
CA SER A 28 -8.83 -11.18 -19.97
C SER A 28 -9.81 -10.14 -19.43
N MET A 29 -9.69 -8.88 -19.87
CA MET A 29 -10.56 -7.79 -19.43
C MET A 29 -10.96 -6.90 -20.60
N THR A 30 -12.22 -6.49 -20.59
CA THR A 30 -12.77 -5.46 -21.47
C THR A 30 -12.31 -4.07 -21.03
N HIS A 31 -12.43 -3.08 -21.92
CA HIS A 31 -12.01 -1.70 -21.62
C HIS A 31 -12.76 -1.13 -20.39
N SER A 32 -14.06 -1.40 -20.27
CA SER A 32 -14.88 -0.95 -19.14
C SER A 32 -14.42 -1.55 -17.81
N GLU A 33 -14.12 -2.85 -17.77
CA GLU A 33 -13.62 -3.53 -16.57
C GLU A 33 -12.28 -2.97 -16.12
N VAL A 34 -11.35 -2.73 -17.06
CA VAL A 34 -10.06 -2.08 -16.78
C VAL A 34 -10.24 -0.70 -16.17
N VAL A 35 -11.14 0.12 -16.72
CA VAL A 35 -11.43 1.46 -16.20
C VAL A 35 -11.98 1.39 -14.78
N ILE A 36 -12.88 0.44 -14.49
CA ILE A 36 -13.44 0.25 -13.14
C ILE A 36 -12.34 -0.19 -12.17
N ALA A 37 -11.51 -1.15 -12.56
CA ALA A 37 -10.45 -1.71 -11.73
C ALA A 37 -9.38 -0.66 -11.39
N ARG A 38 -8.90 0.09 -12.40
CA ARG A 38 -7.94 1.19 -12.20
C ARG A 38 -8.50 2.25 -11.27
N ARG A 39 -9.76 2.65 -11.48
CA ARG A 39 -10.43 3.61 -10.61
C ARG A 39 -10.53 3.12 -9.17
N ALA A 40 -10.84 1.84 -8.95
CA ALA A 40 -10.87 1.28 -7.60
C ALA A 40 -9.52 1.38 -6.89
N VAL A 41 -8.44 1.09 -7.61
CA VAL A 41 -7.05 1.21 -7.12
C VAL A 41 -6.67 2.66 -6.85
N GLU A 42 -7.00 3.59 -7.74
CA GLU A 42 -6.72 5.03 -7.59
C GLU A 42 -7.40 5.61 -6.34
N GLU A 43 -8.67 5.24 -6.13
CA GLU A 43 -9.44 5.59 -4.94
C GLU A 43 -8.91 4.93 -3.65
N GLY A 44 -7.99 3.97 -3.79
CA GLY A 44 -7.34 3.30 -2.67
C GLY A 44 -8.19 2.19 -2.06
N ARG A 45 -9.04 1.52 -2.85
CA ARG A 45 -9.88 0.41 -2.40
C ARG A 45 -9.16 -0.93 -2.63
N GLY A 46 -9.45 -1.91 -1.78
CA GLY A 46 -9.02 -3.29 -2.04
C GLY A 46 -9.71 -3.80 -3.31
N LEU A 47 -8.99 -4.56 -4.14
CA LEU A 47 -9.54 -5.13 -5.38
C LEU A 47 -9.40 -6.64 -5.31
N VAL A 48 -10.50 -7.36 -5.56
CA VAL A 48 -10.52 -8.81 -5.72
C VAL A 48 -11.11 -9.10 -7.08
N VAL A 49 -10.45 -9.92 -7.90
CA VAL A 49 -10.95 -10.31 -9.20
C VAL A 49 -11.59 -11.68 -9.10
N ILE A 50 -12.78 -11.81 -9.65
CA ILE A 50 -13.59 -13.03 -9.64
C ILE A 50 -13.85 -13.42 -11.08
N VAL A 51 -13.41 -14.60 -11.48
CA VAL A 51 -13.68 -15.16 -12.81
C VAL A 51 -14.85 -16.13 -12.67
N ASN A 52 -16.01 -15.76 -13.19
CA ASN A 52 -17.24 -16.53 -13.11
C ASN A 52 -17.46 -17.40 -14.36
N LYS A 53 -18.41 -18.35 -14.29
CA LYS A 53 -18.77 -19.30 -15.36
C LYS A 53 -17.67 -20.30 -15.73
N MET A 54 -16.81 -20.66 -14.78
CA MET A 54 -15.74 -21.64 -15.02
C MET A 54 -16.27 -23.04 -15.34
N ASP A 55 -17.54 -23.33 -15.08
CA ASP A 55 -18.25 -24.53 -15.53
C ASP A 55 -18.30 -24.68 -17.06
N LEU A 56 -18.42 -23.58 -17.82
CA LEU A 56 -18.47 -23.62 -19.28
C LEU A 56 -17.14 -24.05 -19.92
N LEU A 57 -16.05 -23.91 -19.18
CA LEU A 57 -14.71 -24.32 -19.61
C LEU A 57 -14.37 -25.76 -19.18
N LYS A 58 -15.27 -26.48 -18.50
CA LYS A 58 -15.04 -27.87 -18.09
C LYS A 58 -15.29 -28.84 -19.26
N GLY A 59 -14.40 -29.83 -19.41
CA GLY A 59 -14.57 -30.94 -20.36
C GLY A 59 -13.26 -31.34 -21.06
N LYS A 60 -13.18 -32.57 -21.58
CA LYS A 60 -11.95 -33.10 -22.24
C LYS A 60 -11.49 -32.27 -23.44
N GLN A 61 -12.41 -31.57 -24.11
CA GLN A 61 -12.09 -30.70 -25.25
C GLN A 61 -11.65 -29.29 -24.81
N ASN A 62 -12.06 -28.85 -23.61
CA ASN A 62 -11.84 -27.49 -23.11
C ASN A 62 -10.80 -27.40 -21.98
N SER A 63 -10.16 -28.50 -21.59
CA SER A 63 -9.14 -28.52 -20.53
C SER A 63 -7.98 -27.55 -20.79
N LYS A 64 -7.53 -27.45 -22.05
CA LYS A 64 -6.52 -26.49 -22.47
C LYS A 64 -6.98 -25.03 -22.32
N LEU A 65 -8.26 -24.76 -22.55
CA LEU A 65 -8.83 -23.42 -22.36
C LEU A 65 -8.94 -23.06 -20.88
N PHE A 66 -9.34 -24.03 -20.05
CA PHE A 66 -9.39 -23.87 -18.60
C PHE A 66 -8.01 -23.51 -18.03
N GLU A 67 -6.98 -24.26 -18.38
CA GLU A 67 -5.59 -24.00 -17.97
C GLU A 67 -5.12 -22.62 -18.46
N LYS A 68 -5.37 -22.31 -19.73
CA LYS A 68 -5.02 -21.01 -20.32
C LYS A 68 -5.65 -19.85 -19.56
N VAL A 69 -6.93 -19.93 -19.21
CA VAL A 69 -7.61 -18.87 -18.45
C VAL A 69 -7.04 -18.76 -17.04
N MET A 70 -6.74 -19.88 -16.38
CA MET A 70 -6.13 -19.86 -15.04
C MET A 70 -4.76 -19.20 -15.01
N GLU A 71 -3.94 -19.38 -16.04
CA GLU A 71 -2.59 -18.81 -16.11
C GLU A 71 -2.56 -17.38 -16.68
N ALA A 72 -3.36 -17.12 -17.72
CA ALA A 72 -3.35 -15.83 -18.42
C ALA A 72 -3.97 -14.73 -17.57
N VAL A 73 -5.08 -14.99 -16.88
CA VAL A 73 -5.85 -13.94 -16.18
C VAL A 73 -5.00 -13.24 -15.10
N PRO A 74 -4.34 -13.95 -14.15
CA PRO A 74 -3.50 -13.30 -13.15
C PRO A 74 -2.35 -12.48 -13.76
N SER A 75 -1.72 -13.02 -14.80
CA SER A 75 -0.61 -12.40 -15.51
C SER A 75 -1.04 -11.11 -16.22
N GLU A 76 -2.15 -11.16 -16.94
CA GLU A 76 -2.70 -10.01 -17.67
C GLU A 76 -3.22 -8.93 -16.72
N ILE A 77 -3.86 -9.29 -15.60
CA ILE A 77 -4.25 -8.34 -14.56
C ILE A 77 -3.03 -7.57 -14.04
N GLN A 78 -1.93 -8.27 -13.80
CA GLN A 78 -0.69 -7.66 -13.33
C GLN A 78 -0.11 -6.67 -14.35
N THR A 79 -0.21 -6.98 -15.64
CA THR A 79 0.21 -6.09 -16.74
C THR A 79 -0.69 -4.86 -16.86
N VAL A 80 -2.00 -5.03 -16.72
CA VAL A 80 -2.99 -3.96 -16.90
C VAL A 80 -3.01 -3.00 -15.71
N ILE A 81 -2.77 -3.51 -14.50
CA ILE A 81 -2.80 -2.77 -13.23
C ILE A 81 -1.45 -2.93 -12.50
N PRO A 82 -0.34 -2.37 -13.04
CA PRO A 82 0.98 -2.53 -12.45
C PRO A 82 1.14 -1.83 -11.09
N GLN A 83 0.21 -0.93 -10.72
CA GLN A 83 0.23 -0.20 -9.46
C GLN A 83 0.01 -1.13 -8.24
N VAL A 84 -0.74 -2.21 -8.43
CA VAL A 84 -1.05 -3.19 -7.38
C VAL A 84 -0.55 -4.56 -7.82
N SER A 85 0.45 -5.06 -7.10
CA SER A 85 0.95 -6.41 -7.30
C SER A 85 0.24 -7.40 -6.39
N GLY A 86 -0.03 -8.60 -6.92
CA GLY A 86 -0.64 -9.70 -6.16
C GLY A 86 -2.14 -9.53 -5.91
N ILE A 87 -2.87 -8.96 -6.87
CA ILE A 87 -4.35 -8.89 -6.80
C ILE A 87 -4.89 -10.34 -6.77
N PRO A 88 -5.69 -10.71 -5.75
CA PRO A 88 -6.24 -12.05 -5.67
C PRO A 88 -7.25 -12.30 -6.81
N VAL A 89 -7.08 -13.44 -7.49
CA VAL A 89 -7.98 -13.92 -8.53
C VAL A 89 -8.66 -15.19 -8.05
N VAL A 90 -9.99 -15.21 -8.05
CA VAL A 90 -10.80 -16.34 -7.60
C VAL A 90 -11.64 -16.86 -8.74
N PHE A 91 -11.49 -18.15 -9.05
CA PHE A 91 -12.24 -18.83 -10.10
C PHE A 91 -13.49 -19.49 -9.50
N ILE A 92 -14.67 -19.15 -10.02
CA ILE A 92 -15.96 -19.63 -9.50
C ILE A 92 -16.91 -20.12 -10.59
N SER A 93 -17.89 -20.90 -10.16
CA SER A 93 -19.13 -21.13 -10.93
C SER A 93 -20.30 -20.77 -10.04
N ALA A 94 -20.96 -19.64 -10.35
CA ALA A 94 -22.14 -19.22 -9.63
C ALA A 94 -23.31 -20.20 -9.78
N LEU A 95 -23.46 -20.81 -10.96
CA LEU A 95 -24.53 -21.77 -11.26
C LEU A 95 -24.43 -23.02 -10.41
N GLU A 96 -23.21 -23.57 -10.27
CA GLU A 96 -22.94 -24.76 -9.45
C GLU A 96 -22.68 -24.41 -7.98
N GLY A 97 -22.66 -23.11 -7.64
CA GLY A 97 -22.30 -22.61 -6.31
C GLY A 97 -20.86 -22.89 -5.87
N ARG A 98 -19.96 -23.27 -6.80
CA ARG A 98 -18.56 -23.61 -6.51
C ARG A 98 -17.72 -22.35 -6.31
N GLY A 99 -16.86 -22.34 -5.28
CA GLY A 99 -15.91 -21.26 -5.02
C GLY A 99 -16.46 -20.04 -4.27
N ARG A 100 -17.75 -20.03 -3.89
CA ARG A 100 -18.38 -18.92 -3.13
C ARG A 100 -17.71 -18.63 -1.77
N ILE A 101 -17.29 -19.69 -1.06
CA ILE A 101 -16.61 -19.56 0.24
C ILE A 101 -15.24 -18.91 0.05
N ASN A 102 -14.50 -19.35 -0.98
CA ASN A 102 -13.19 -18.79 -1.31
C ASN A 102 -13.25 -17.30 -1.64
N VAL A 103 -14.30 -16.85 -2.36
CA VAL A 103 -14.52 -15.42 -2.61
C VAL A 103 -14.64 -14.66 -1.30
N MET A 104 -15.45 -15.14 -0.36
CA MET A 104 -15.63 -14.45 0.91
C MET A 104 -14.35 -14.42 1.74
N HIS A 105 -13.60 -15.53 1.79
CA HIS A 105 -12.30 -15.57 2.47
C HIS A 105 -11.34 -14.54 1.88
N GLN A 106 -11.19 -14.50 0.55
CA GLN A 106 -10.28 -13.56 -0.11
C GLN A 106 -10.68 -12.08 0.09
N VAL A 107 -11.99 -11.79 0.15
CA VAL A 107 -12.47 -10.44 0.46
C VAL A 107 -12.14 -10.04 1.90
N ILE A 108 -12.29 -10.96 2.87
CA ILE A 108 -11.92 -10.72 4.27
C ILE A 108 -10.41 -10.53 4.39
N ASP A 109 -9.61 -11.43 3.83
CA ASP A 109 -8.14 -11.34 3.84
C ASP A 109 -7.66 -10.00 3.24
N THR A 110 -8.25 -9.59 2.11
CA THR A 110 -7.95 -8.31 1.48
C THR A 110 -8.34 -7.14 2.37
N TYR A 111 -9.48 -7.21 3.05
CA TYR A 111 -9.94 -6.18 3.98
C TYR A 111 -9.04 -6.07 5.20
N GLU A 112 -8.59 -7.19 5.77
CA GLU A 112 -7.67 -7.22 6.91
C GLU A 112 -6.32 -6.62 6.55
N LYS A 113 -5.75 -7.01 5.39
CA LYS A 113 -4.55 -6.39 4.83
C LYS A 113 -4.74 -4.89 4.64
N TRP A 114 -5.88 -4.48 4.08
CA TRP A 114 -6.23 -3.07 3.87
C TRP A 114 -6.44 -2.30 5.18
N CYS A 115 -6.73 -2.97 6.29
CA CYS A 115 -6.85 -2.36 7.63
C CYS A 115 -5.56 -2.41 8.46
N SER A 116 -4.52 -3.09 7.97
CA SER A 116 -3.31 -3.37 8.72
C SER A 116 -2.63 -2.08 9.23
N ARG A 117 -2.14 -2.15 10.47
CA ARG A 117 -1.36 -1.08 11.10
C ARG A 117 0.00 -1.62 11.53
N LEU A 118 1.06 -1.04 10.98
CA LEU A 118 2.43 -1.39 11.27
C LEU A 118 3.02 -0.42 12.30
N PRO A 119 3.56 -0.93 13.43
CA PRO A 119 4.23 -0.09 14.41
C PRO A 119 5.43 0.64 13.79
N THR A 120 5.57 1.92 14.14
CA THR A 120 6.63 2.76 13.56
C THR A 120 8.03 2.25 13.89
N SER A 121 8.24 1.64 15.06
CA SER A 121 9.51 1.01 15.42
C SER A 121 9.88 -0.14 14.49
N ARG A 122 8.91 -1.00 14.13
CA ARG A 122 9.08 -2.12 13.19
C ARG A 122 9.39 -1.59 11.78
N LEU A 123 8.66 -0.57 11.33
CA LEU A 123 8.89 0.08 10.03
C LEU A 123 10.29 0.67 9.90
N ASN A 124 10.77 1.40 10.91
CA ASN A 124 12.10 2.01 10.82
C ASN A 124 13.24 0.98 10.92
N ARG A 125 13.04 -0.12 11.66
CA ARG A 125 13.98 -1.24 11.68
C ARG A 125 14.06 -1.92 10.31
N TRP A 126 12.90 -2.19 9.72
CA TRP A 126 12.77 -2.75 8.39
C TRP A 126 13.43 -1.85 7.34
N LEU A 127 13.14 -0.55 7.35
CA LEU A 127 13.67 0.41 6.40
C LEU A 127 15.21 0.40 6.38
N ARG A 128 15.86 0.40 7.55
CA ARG A 128 17.33 0.33 7.62
C ARG A 128 17.90 -0.90 6.93
N LYS A 129 17.25 -2.06 7.09
CA LYS A 129 17.64 -3.34 6.47
C LYS A 129 17.43 -3.34 4.95
N VAL A 130 16.35 -2.73 4.48
CA VAL A 130 16.04 -2.66 3.04
C VAL A 130 16.95 -1.65 2.34
N MET A 131 17.17 -0.48 2.93
CA MET A 131 18.03 0.56 2.36
C MET A 131 19.50 0.16 2.30
N SER A 132 19.97 -0.73 3.18
CA SER A 132 21.34 -1.27 3.13
C SER A 132 21.55 -2.28 1.99
N ARG A 133 20.48 -2.87 1.46
CA ARG A 133 20.53 -3.84 0.35
C ARG A 133 20.32 -3.18 -1.01
N HIS A 134 19.73 -1.98 -1.04
CA HIS A 134 19.48 -1.26 -2.28
C HIS A 134 20.79 -0.69 -2.84
N SER A 135 21.07 -0.96 -4.11
CA SER A 135 22.21 -0.37 -4.80
C SER A 135 21.81 1.00 -5.34
N TRP A 136 22.33 2.05 -4.73
CA TRP A 136 22.05 3.42 -5.12
C TRP A 136 23.00 3.82 -6.24
N LYS A 137 22.46 4.34 -7.34
CA LYS A 137 23.27 4.80 -8.48
C LYS A 137 24.26 5.89 -8.10
N ASP A 138 23.94 6.70 -7.09
CA ASP A 138 24.74 7.84 -6.68
C ASP A 138 24.64 8.07 -5.16
N GLN A 139 25.67 7.70 -4.39
CA GLN A 139 25.66 7.77 -2.93
C GLN A 139 25.65 9.22 -2.40
N ALA A 140 26.20 10.17 -3.15
CA ALA A 140 26.31 11.57 -2.75
C ALA A 140 24.97 12.34 -2.88
N ALA A 141 24.17 12.00 -3.90
CA ALA A 141 22.86 12.60 -4.15
C ALA A 141 21.69 11.86 -3.46
N GLN A 142 21.99 10.81 -2.70
CA GLN A 142 20.98 9.95 -2.06
C GLN A 142 20.10 10.72 -1.06
N PRO A 143 18.76 10.76 -1.27
CA PRO A 143 17.85 11.28 -0.27
C PRO A 143 17.85 10.34 0.95
N LYS A 144 18.44 10.78 2.07
CA LYS A 144 18.41 10.03 3.32
C LYS A 144 17.01 10.11 3.95
N ILE A 145 16.30 8.98 3.99
CA ILE A 145 15.06 8.84 4.76
C ILE A 145 15.44 8.75 6.24
N LYS A 146 15.10 9.78 7.01
CA LYS A 146 15.36 9.84 8.47
C LYS A 146 14.37 8.99 9.25
N TYR A 147 13.11 9.01 8.81
CA TYR A 147 12.02 8.41 9.54
C TYR A 147 10.91 7.98 8.58
N PHE A 148 10.30 6.84 8.86
CA PHE A 148 9.20 6.29 8.07
C PHE A 148 8.08 5.81 8.99
N THR A 149 6.86 6.26 8.73
CA THR A 149 5.70 5.98 9.58
C THR A 149 4.44 5.80 8.78
N GLN A 150 3.49 5.02 9.32
CA GLN A 150 2.16 4.87 8.75
C GLN A 150 1.21 5.92 9.34
N VAL A 151 0.72 6.84 8.52
CA VAL A 151 -0.21 7.90 8.94
C VAL A 151 -1.67 7.49 8.82
N LYS A 152 -2.01 6.62 7.87
CA LYS A 152 -3.37 6.12 7.67
C LYS A 152 -3.36 4.61 7.47
N ALA A 153 -4.34 3.93 8.06
CA ALA A 153 -4.53 2.50 7.84
C ALA A 153 -5.28 2.20 6.54
N ARG A 154 -6.23 3.05 6.10
CA ARG A 154 -7.24 2.73 5.08
C ARG A 154 -7.32 3.78 3.95
N PRO A 155 -6.67 3.59 2.79
CA PRO A 155 -5.64 2.58 2.52
C PRO A 155 -4.35 2.82 3.32
N PRO A 156 -3.47 1.82 3.45
CA PRO A 156 -2.18 1.98 4.12
C PRO A 156 -1.37 3.09 3.47
N THR A 157 -1.24 4.19 4.21
CA THR A 157 -0.55 5.40 3.76
C THR A 157 0.63 5.65 4.67
N PHE A 158 1.81 5.67 4.08
CA PHE A 158 3.08 5.88 4.74
C PHE A 158 3.65 7.24 4.38
N VAL A 159 4.41 7.82 5.28
CA VAL A 159 5.16 9.05 5.06
C VAL A 159 6.64 8.78 5.28
N ALA A 160 7.43 9.02 4.24
CA ALA A 160 8.88 9.05 4.29
C ALA A 160 9.33 10.49 4.56
N PHE A 161 10.01 10.70 5.69
CA PHE A 161 10.64 11.96 6.03
C PHE A 161 12.07 11.96 5.51
N THR A 162 12.33 12.75 4.47
CA THR A 162 13.65 12.85 3.84
C THR A 162 14.42 14.06 4.39
N SER A 163 15.74 13.93 4.41
CA SER A 163 16.65 15.03 4.75
C SER A 163 16.99 15.86 3.51
N GLY A 164 16.88 17.18 3.61
CA GLY A 164 17.31 18.10 2.54
C GLY A 164 16.20 18.44 1.54
N LYS A 165 16.58 19.00 0.39
CA LYS A 165 15.64 19.43 -0.67
C LYS A 165 15.34 18.33 -1.70
N THR A 166 16.09 17.23 -1.69
CA THR A 166 15.97 16.15 -2.67
C THR A 166 14.86 15.18 -2.29
N GLN A 167 13.97 14.88 -3.25
CA GLN A 167 12.94 13.86 -3.12
C GLN A 167 13.46 12.50 -3.62
N LEU A 168 12.91 11.40 -3.10
CA LEU A 168 13.09 10.06 -3.65
C LEU A 168 12.58 10.01 -5.08
N SER A 169 13.34 9.34 -5.95
CA SER A 169 12.92 9.07 -7.31
C SER A 169 11.72 8.11 -7.35
N ASP A 170 10.98 8.10 -8.46
CA ASP A 170 9.89 7.14 -8.65
C ASP A 170 10.37 5.69 -8.60
N THR A 171 11.61 5.42 -9.03
CA THR A 171 12.23 4.10 -8.95
C THR A 171 12.41 3.65 -7.51
N ASP A 172 12.90 4.54 -6.64
CA ASP A 172 13.09 4.25 -5.22
C ASP A 172 11.74 4.05 -4.50
N LEU A 173 10.74 4.85 -4.85
CA LEU A 173 9.37 4.69 -4.33
C LEU A 173 8.76 3.34 -4.75
N ARG A 174 8.94 2.92 -6.01
CA ARG A 174 8.47 1.62 -6.49
C ARG A 174 9.18 0.48 -5.78
N PHE A 175 10.50 0.58 -5.60
CA PHE A 175 11.29 -0.40 -4.85
C PHE A 175 10.83 -0.52 -3.39
N LEU A 176 10.65 0.61 -2.70
CA LEU A 176 10.15 0.65 -1.33
C LEU A 176 8.75 0.04 -1.23
N THR A 177 7.86 0.39 -2.17
CA THR A 177 6.50 -0.13 -2.23
C THR A 177 6.51 -1.64 -2.42
N LYS A 178 7.30 -2.16 -3.37
CA LYS A 178 7.45 -3.60 -3.62
C LYS A 178 7.98 -4.33 -2.37
N SER A 179 9.05 -3.82 -1.78
CA SER A 179 9.64 -4.39 -0.56
C SER A 179 8.67 -4.39 0.62
N LEU A 180 7.85 -3.33 0.76
CA LEU A 180 6.78 -3.25 1.77
C LEU A 180 5.72 -4.34 1.58
N LYS A 181 5.33 -4.61 0.33
CA LYS A 181 4.35 -5.63 0.01
C LYS A 181 4.86 -7.03 0.32
N GLU A 182 6.12 -7.31 -0.02
CA GLU A 182 6.76 -8.61 0.18
C GLU A 182 7.02 -8.90 1.67
N ASP A 183 7.64 -7.96 2.40
CA ASP A 183 8.07 -8.21 3.79
C ASP A 183 6.93 -8.13 4.83
N PHE A 184 5.80 -7.50 4.50
CA PHE A 184 4.65 -7.36 5.40
C PHE A 184 3.36 -8.02 4.88
N ASP A 185 3.45 -8.82 3.82
CA ASP A 185 2.30 -9.46 3.16
C ASP A 185 1.15 -8.50 2.83
N LEU A 186 1.51 -7.31 2.31
CA LEU A 186 0.55 -6.28 1.87
C LEU A 186 0.28 -6.38 0.37
N GLY A 187 0.38 -7.58 -0.19
CA GLY A 187 -0.01 -7.89 -1.57
C GLY A 187 -1.51 -7.65 -1.81
N GLY A 188 -1.87 -7.33 -3.05
CA GLY A 188 -3.27 -7.19 -3.48
C GLY A 188 -3.98 -5.91 -3.06
N ILE A 189 -3.33 -5.05 -2.27
CA ILE A 189 -3.90 -3.76 -1.84
C ILE A 189 -3.09 -2.55 -2.35
N PRO A 190 -3.75 -1.40 -2.57
CA PRO A 190 -3.07 -0.16 -2.90
C PRO A 190 -2.34 0.40 -1.66
N ILE A 191 -1.05 0.70 -1.83
CA ILE A 191 -0.22 1.35 -0.81
C ILE A 191 0.14 2.75 -1.30
N ARG A 192 0.07 3.74 -0.41
CA ARG A 192 0.47 5.12 -0.70
C ARG A 192 1.72 5.47 0.09
N ILE A 193 2.76 5.95 -0.59
CA ILE A 193 3.96 6.50 0.05
C ILE A 193 4.04 7.98 -0.29
N MET A 194 3.90 8.82 0.72
CA MET A 194 4.07 10.26 0.61
C MET A 194 5.48 10.65 1.08
N GLN A 195 6.00 11.73 0.53
CA GLN A 195 7.30 12.27 0.93
C GLN A 195 7.10 13.61 1.64
N ARG A 196 7.86 13.82 2.72
CA ARG A 196 7.96 15.14 3.38
C ARG A 196 9.42 15.48 3.61
N SER A 197 9.85 16.64 3.14
CA SER A 197 11.17 17.17 3.45
C SER A 197 11.15 17.81 4.83
N VAL A 198 12.11 17.42 5.67
CA VAL A 198 12.33 18.12 6.94
C VAL A 198 13.32 19.24 6.66
N ALA A 199 12.86 20.49 6.74
CA ALA A 199 13.75 21.65 6.65
C ALA A 199 14.84 21.52 7.72
N ARG A 200 16.10 21.57 7.30
CA ARG A 200 17.22 21.68 8.23
C ARG A 200 17.06 23.06 8.87
N LYS A 201 16.74 23.12 10.18
CA LYS A 201 16.92 24.37 10.93
C LYS A 201 18.39 24.74 10.75
N ILE A 202 18.66 25.77 9.97
CA ILE A 202 19.96 26.42 9.99
C ILE A 202 20.03 26.97 11.41
N ALA A 203 20.87 26.38 12.26
CA ALA A 203 21.24 27.04 13.49
C ALA A 203 21.84 28.37 13.03
N SER A 204 21.13 29.47 13.26
CA SER A 204 21.69 30.79 13.09
C SER A 204 22.87 30.87 14.04
N SER A 205 24.08 30.71 13.50
CA SER A 205 25.33 31.08 14.16
C SER A 205 25.32 32.59 14.35
N GLY A 206 24.57 33.03 15.36
CA GLY A 206 24.62 34.38 15.88
C GLY A 206 25.68 34.42 16.97
N SER A 207 26.91 34.71 16.58
CA SER A 207 27.89 35.31 17.49
C SER A 207 27.33 36.64 17.97
N LYS A 208 26.86 36.69 19.23
CA LYS A 208 26.86 37.93 20.01
C LYS A 208 27.38 37.64 21.41
N SER A 209 28.67 37.86 21.54
CA SER A 209 29.30 38.33 22.76
C SER A 209 28.64 39.65 23.18
N SER A 210 27.95 39.64 24.31
CA SER A 210 27.74 40.84 25.13
C SER A 210 27.62 40.39 26.58
N GLN A 211 28.73 40.50 27.30
CA GLN A 211 28.73 40.62 28.76
C GLN A 211 27.83 41.80 29.18
N SER A 212 27.12 41.66 30.30
CA SER A 212 26.94 42.62 31.41
C SER A 212 25.80 42.13 32.34
N PRO A 213 25.68 42.61 33.59
CA PRO A 213 26.21 41.97 34.80
C PRO A 213 25.10 41.35 35.67
N GLY A 214 25.51 40.64 36.72
CA GLY A 214 24.63 39.86 37.59
C GLY A 214 23.48 40.63 38.23
N ARG A 215 22.34 39.93 38.35
CA ARG A 215 21.35 40.15 39.40
C ARG A 215 20.97 38.80 39.98
N THR A 216 21.54 38.54 41.15
CA THR A 216 21.15 37.46 42.05
C THR A 216 19.65 37.58 42.32
N THR A 217 18.87 36.59 41.88
CA THR A 217 17.49 36.41 42.34
C THR A 217 17.50 35.29 43.35
N GLU A 218 17.17 35.64 44.59
CA GLU A 218 17.07 34.74 45.74
C GLU A 218 16.13 33.57 45.45
N ARG A 219 16.58 32.36 45.77
CA ARG A 219 15.75 31.15 45.76
C ARG A 219 14.90 31.16 47.03
N ILE A 220 13.60 31.41 46.89
CA ILE A 220 12.64 31.11 47.95
C ILE A 220 12.37 29.59 47.89
N LEU A 221 12.85 28.88 48.91
CA LEU A 221 12.52 27.48 49.18
C LEU A 221 11.03 27.39 49.52
N SER A 222 10.25 26.65 48.72
CA SER A 222 8.85 26.34 49.06
C SER A 222 8.83 25.05 49.87
N ASP A 223 8.58 25.22 51.16
CA ASP A 223 8.35 24.16 52.13
C ASP A 223 6.98 23.50 51.87
N LYS A 224 6.98 22.19 51.60
CA LYS A 224 5.77 21.35 51.60
C LYS A 224 6.11 19.99 52.18
N ARG A 225 6.24 19.93 53.50
CA ARG A 225 5.96 18.73 54.29
C ARG A 225 5.26 19.11 55.58
N THR A 226 3.94 18.97 55.60
CA THR A 226 3.18 18.59 56.79
C THR A 226 1.85 17.99 56.31
N VAL A 227 1.78 16.66 56.32
CA VAL A 227 0.53 15.94 56.59
C VAL A 227 0.94 14.79 57.49
N ASP A 228 0.66 14.92 58.79
CA ASP A 228 0.67 13.83 59.76
C ASP A 228 -0.67 13.86 60.49
N ALA A 229 -1.09 12.66 60.90
CA ALA A 229 -2.26 12.23 61.68
C ALA A 229 -3.58 12.04 60.90
#